data_AF-A0A076LJR2-F1
#
_entry.id   AF-A0A076LJR2-F1
#
_cell.length_a   1.000
_cell.length_b   1.000
_cell.length_c   1.000
_cell.angle_alpha   90.00
_cell.angle_beta   90.00
_cell.angle_gamma   90.00
#
_symmetry.space_group_name_H-M   'P 1'
#
loop_
_entity.id
_entity.type
_entity.pdbx_description
1 polymer ?
#
loop_
_entity_poly.entity_id
_entity_poly.type
_entity_poly.pdbx_seq_one_letter_code
_entity_poly.pdbx_strand_id
1 'polypeptide(L)'
;MKKMETNKGIIEITFEEEREILELPPKPELPKYSSQLINLANLFAQGTRPKVVGQMSELIKEFRKSGGRTFEDWKKWYLQKYPNAIDEATEKFGTCLIILKKP
;
A
#
# COMPACT_ATOMS: atom_id res chain seq x y z
N MET A 1 19.84 12.42 5.97
CA MET A 1 19.46 10.99 5.89
C MET A 1 20.25 10.22 6.93
N LYS A 2 19.58 9.63 7.92
CA LYS A 2 20.21 8.72 8.89
C LYS A 2 20.75 7.51 8.11
N LYS A 3 21.97 7.06 8.42
CA LYS A 3 22.52 5.84 7.81
C LYS A 3 21.73 4.66 8.36
N MET A 4 21.00 3.95 7.51
CA MET A 4 20.31 2.71 7.88
C MET A 4 21.36 1.66 8.24
N GLU A 5 21.22 1.03 9.40
CA GLU A 5 22.15 0.00 9.84
C GLU A 5 21.93 -1.28 9.02
N THR A 6 23.01 -1.78 8.42
CA THR A 6 22.98 -3.01 7.62
C THR A 6 23.52 -4.15 8.44
N ASN A 7 22.67 -5.12 8.79
CA ASN A 7 23.12 -6.38 9.39
C ASN A 7 23.03 -7.48 8.33
N LYS A 8 24.17 -8.08 7.95
CA LYS A 8 24.26 -9.14 6.91
C LYS A 8 23.62 -8.76 5.55
N GLY A 9 23.65 -7.47 5.19
CA GLY A 9 23.05 -6.99 3.93
C GLY A 9 21.53 -6.80 3.97
N ILE A 10 20.90 -6.99 5.13
CA ILE A 10 19.50 -6.64 5.36
C ILE A 10 19.46 -5.20 5.89
N ILE A 11 18.58 -4.40 5.31
CA ILE A 11 18.24 -3.06 5.79
C ILE A 11 17.06 -3.23 6.75
N GLU A 12 17.27 -2.92 8.02
CA GLU A 12 16.20 -2.85 9.02
C GLU A 12 15.71 -1.40 9.10
N ILE A 13 14.39 -1.21 9.04
CA ILE A 13 13.73 0.09 9.22
C ILE A 13 12.62 -0.06 10.25
N THR A 14 12.46 0.94 11.10
CA THR A 14 11.37 1.03 12.07
C THR A 14 10.08 1.51 11.39
N PHE A 15 8.95 1.29 12.06
CA PHE A 15 7.65 1.80 11.59
C PHE A 15 7.67 3.32 11.48
N GLU A 16 8.29 4.02 12.43
CA GLU A 16 8.42 5.47 12.42
C GLU A 16 9.28 5.96 11.26
N GLU A 17 10.41 5.31 10.99
CA GLU A 17 11.29 5.64 9.86
C GLU A 17 10.60 5.42 8.51
N GLU A 18 9.83 4.33 8.35
CA GLU A 18 9.05 4.09 7.13
C GLU A 18 8.08 5.25 6.85
N ARG A 19 7.36 5.73 7.88
CA ARG A 19 6.41 6.83 7.73
C ARG A 19 7.10 8.15 7.38
N GLU A 20 8.28 8.40 7.95
CA GLU A 20 9.09 9.59 7.63
C GLU A 20 9.57 9.54 6.18
N ILE A 21 10.14 8.41 5.74
CA ILE A 21 10.65 8.22 4.37
C ILE A 21 9.55 8.40 3.32
N LEU A 22 8.33 7.93 3.62
CA LEU A 22 7.18 8.00 2.73
C LEU A 22 6.36 9.29 2.89
N GLU A 23 6.80 10.21 3.75
CA GLU A 23 6.10 11.47 4.03
C GLU A 23 4.61 11.26 4.37
N LEU A 24 4.32 10.22 5.15
CA LEU A 24 2.94 9.85 5.47
C LEU A 24 2.29 10.86 6.42
N PRO A 25 0.97 11.09 6.31
CA PRO A 25 0.24 11.91 7.27
C PRO A 25 0.36 11.34 8.69
N PRO A 26 -0.02 12.07 9.75
CA PRO A 26 -0.09 11.52 11.10
C PRO A 26 -0.89 10.20 11.15
N LYS A 27 -0.49 9.29 12.03
CA LYS A 27 -1.20 8.01 12.20
C LYS A 27 -2.65 8.29 12.59
N PRO A 28 -3.64 7.71 11.89
CA PRO A 28 -5.04 7.94 12.23
C PRO A 28 -5.36 7.30 13.59
N GLU A 29 -6.09 8.04 14.42
CA GLU A 29 -6.72 7.49 15.63
C GLU A 29 -7.98 6.73 15.23
N LEU A 30 -7.93 5.41 15.37
CA LEU A 30 -9.04 4.53 15.01
C LEU A 30 -9.78 4.05 16.26
N PRO A 31 -11.12 3.99 16.25
CA PRO A 31 -11.89 3.38 17.33
C PRO A 31 -11.47 1.93 17.57
N LYS A 32 -11.67 1.46 18.80
CA LYS A 32 -11.35 0.09 19.21
C LYS A 32 -11.93 -0.93 18.21
N TYR A 33 -11.09 -1.86 17.76
CA TYR A 33 -11.38 -2.90 16.75
C TYR A 33 -11.55 -2.46 15.29
N SER A 34 -11.55 -1.16 14.97
CA SER A 34 -11.75 -0.69 13.59
C SER A 34 -10.68 -1.25 12.64
N SER A 35 -9.42 -1.33 13.07
CA SER A 35 -8.35 -1.93 12.27
C SER A 35 -8.61 -3.38 11.90
N GLN A 36 -9.24 -4.16 12.79
CA GLN A 36 -9.59 -5.56 12.52
C GLN A 36 -10.71 -5.67 11.49
N LEU A 37 -11.72 -4.81 11.61
CA LEU A 37 -12.82 -4.73 10.65
C LEU A 37 -12.33 -4.29 9.27
N ILE A 38 -11.41 -3.32 9.23
CA ILE A 38 -10.76 -2.86 7.99
C ILE A 38 -10.02 -4.03 7.32
N ASN A 39 -9.21 -4.76 8.08
CA ASN A 39 -8.48 -5.91 7.55
C ASN A 39 -9.42 -7.02 7.05
N LEU A 40 -10.50 -7.29 7.80
CA LEU A 40 -11.50 -8.29 7.43
C LEU A 40 -12.26 -7.89 6.15
N ALA A 41 -12.68 -6.64 6.05
CA ALA A 41 -13.35 -6.12 4.87
C ALA A 41 -12.45 -6.23 3.64
N ASN A 42 -11.16 -5.89 3.74
CA ASN A 42 -10.25 -6.02 2.62
C ASN A 42 -10.02 -7.50 2.22
N LEU A 43 -9.97 -8.42 3.18
CA LEU A 43 -9.85 -9.86 2.92
C LEU A 43 -11.01 -10.37 2.05
N PHE A 44 -12.25 -9.99 2.39
CA PHE A 44 -13.44 -10.37 1.65
C PHE A 44 -13.59 -9.62 0.32
N ALA A 45 -13.32 -8.32 0.32
CA ALA A 45 -13.36 -7.47 -0.86
C ALA A 45 -12.32 -7.88 -1.92
N GLN A 46 -11.22 -8.51 -1.49
CA GLN A 46 -10.10 -8.89 -2.33
C GLN A 46 -9.53 -7.70 -3.11
N GLY A 47 -9.60 -6.49 -2.53
CA GLY A 47 -9.24 -5.22 -3.18
C GLY A 47 -7.77 -5.12 -3.54
N THR A 48 -6.90 -5.83 -2.81
CA THR A 48 -5.44 -5.83 -3.03
C THR A 48 -4.93 -7.03 -3.84
N ARG A 49 -5.83 -7.83 -4.45
CA ARG A 49 -5.38 -8.96 -5.27
C ARG A 49 -4.66 -8.47 -6.53
N PRO A 50 -3.73 -9.26 -7.09
CA PRO A 50 -2.98 -8.88 -8.29
C PRO A 50 -3.85 -8.46 -9.49
N LYS A 51 -5.07 -8.99 -9.59
CA LYS A 51 -6.03 -8.61 -10.64
C LYS A 51 -6.54 -7.16 -10.54
N VAL A 52 -6.43 -6.52 -9.38
CA VAL A 52 -6.89 -5.15 -9.12
C VAL A 52 -5.72 -4.18 -9.12
N VAL A 53 -4.71 -4.46 -8.29
CA VAL A 53 -3.56 -3.55 -8.05
C VAL A 53 -2.28 -3.94 -8.80
N GLY A 54 -2.37 -4.96 -9.66
CA GLY A 54 -1.20 -5.53 -10.31
C GLY A 54 -0.34 -6.41 -9.38
N GLN A 55 0.57 -7.15 -9.98
CA GLN A 55 1.38 -8.14 -9.28
C GLN A 55 2.72 -7.53 -8.86
N MET A 56 2.87 -7.18 -7.57
CA MET A 56 3.98 -6.33 -7.08
C MET A 56 5.39 -6.81 -7.46
N SER A 57 5.68 -8.12 -7.39
CA SER A 57 7.02 -8.63 -7.76
C SER A 57 7.34 -8.53 -9.26
N GLU A 58 6.35 -8.47 -10.16
CA GLU A 58 6.58 -8.15 -11.58
C GLU A 58 6.63 -6.64 -11.80
N LEU A 59 5.74 -5.89 -11.16
CA LEU A 59 5.71 -4.43 -11.28
C LEU A 59 7.05 -3.79 -10.89
N ILE A 60 7.67 -4.26 -9.79
CA ILE A 60 8.98 -3.73 -9.38
C ILE A 60 10.09 -4.04 -10.38
N LYS A 61 10.01 -5.18 -11.09
CA LYS A 61 10.96 -5.54 -12.15
C LYS A 61 10.78 -4.63 -13.36
N GLU A 62 9.54 -4.41 -13.77
CA GLU A 62 9.20 -3.53 -14.89
C GLU A 62 9.58 -2.08 -14.62
N PHE A 63 9.27 -1.56 -13.44
CA PHE A 63 9.68 -0.23 -13.02
C PHE A 63 11.19 -0.04 -13.04
N ARG A 64 11.96 -1.02 -12.54
CA ARG A 64 13.43 -0.94 -12.58
C ARG A 64 13.96 -0.89 -14.01
N LYS A 65 13.30 -1.57 -14.95
CA LYS A 65 13.61 -1.54 -16.39
C LYS A 65 13.23 -0.21 -17.04
N SER A 66 12.23 0.51 -16.54
CA SER A 66 11.86 1.85 -17.05
C SER A 66 12.87 2.94 -16.66
N GLY A 67 13.86 2.61 -15.83
CA GLY A 67 14.91 3.54 -15.39
C GLY A 67 14.53 4.35 -14.15
N GLY A 68 13.32 4.17 -13.61
CA GLY A 68 12.90 4.81 -12.36
C GLY A 68 13.78 4.42 -11.17
N ARG A 69 13.94 5.36 -10.23
CA ARG A 69 14.82 5.20 -9.06
C ARG A 69 14.20 5.68 -7.76
N THR A 70 13.23 6.58 -7.82
CA THR A 70 12.64 7.22 -6.64
C THR A 70 11.21 6.77 -6.38
N PHE A 71 10.71 7.06 -5.18
CA PHE A 71 9.30 6.84 -4.84
C PHE A 71 8.36 7.68 -5.74
N GLU A 72 8.74 8.91 -6.08
CA GLU A 72 7.94 9.76 -6.95
C GLU A 72 7.90 9.22 -8.40
N ASP A 73 9.03 8.69 -8.90
CA ASP A 73 9.06 7.99 -10.18
C ASP A 73 8.11 6.79 -10.17
N TRP A 74 8.14 6.01 -9.08
CA TRP A 74 7.26 4.85 -8.90
C TRP A 74 5.80 5.25 -8.93
N LYS A 75 5.43 6.27 -8.15
CA LYS A 75 4.07 6.80 -8.07
C LYS A 75 3.58 7.23 -9.45
N LYS A 76 4.36 8.03 -10.16
CA LYS A 76 4.03 8.48 -11.51
C LYS A 76 3.89 7.31 -12.48
N TRP A 77 4.86 6.40 -12.50
CA TRP A 77 4.85 5.23 -13.38
C TRP A 77 3.66 4.30 -13.12
N TYR A 78 3.38 4.02 -11.85
CA TYR A 78 2.28 3.16 -11.44
C TYR A 78 0.92 3.77 -11.77
N LEU A 79 0.69 5.05 -11.45
CA LEU A 79 -0.58 5.72 -11.73
C LEU A 79 -0.82 5.91 -13.23
N GLN A 80 0.23 6.03 -14.05
CA GLN A 80 0.08 6.02 -15.51
C GLN A 80 -0.40 4.66 -16.04
N LYS A 81 0.08 3.56 -15.45
CA LYS A 81 -0.25 2.19 -15.88
C LYS A 81 -1.55 1.66 -15.28
N TYR A 82 -1.86 2.09 -14.06
CA TYR A 82 -3.00 1.65 -13.27
C TYR A 82 -3.76 2.87 -12.70
N PRO A 83 -4.37 3.71 -13.56
CA PRO A 83 -4.96 4.99 -13.13
C PRO A 83 -6.09 4.83 -12.11
N ASN A 84 -6.88 3.75 -12.22
CA ASN A 84 -8.06 3.53 -11.39
C ASN A 84 -7.84 2.49 -10.28
N ALA A 85 -6.67 1.84 -10.22
CA ALA A 85 -6.49 0.67 -9.35
C ALA A 85 -6.66 0.98 -7.86
N ILE A 86 -6.28 2.19 -7.43
CA ILE A 86 -6.45 2.64 -6.04
C ILE A 86 -7.94 2.87 -5.74
N ASP A 87 -8.65 3.53 -6.66
CA ASP A 87 -10.08 3.82 -6.52
C ASP A 87 -10.90 2.52 -6.52
N GLU A 88 -10.62 1.61 -7.46
CA GLU A 88 -11.28 0.29 -7.54
C GLU A 88 -11.02 -0.57 -6.30
N ALA A 89 -9.79 -0.56 -5.77
CA ALA A 89 -9.47 -1.26 -4.53
C ALA A 89 -10.24 -0.65 -3.34
N THR A 90 -10.33 0.68 -3.28
CA THR A 90 -11.00 1.43 -2.22
C THR A 90 -12.52 1.24 -2.26
N GLU A 91 -13.12 1.23 -3.44
CA GLU A 91 -14.56 1.00 -3.63
C GLU A 91 -14.97 -0.41 -3.19
N LYS A 92 -14.20 -1.43 -3.59
CA LYS A 92 -14.43 -2.82 -3.16
C LYS A 92 -14.40 -2.94 -1.65
N PHE A 93 -13.39 -2.34 -1.03
CA PHE A 93 -13.23 -2.30 0.41
C PHE A 93 -14.40 -1.59 1.11
N GLY A 94 -14.74 -0.37 0.66
CA GLY A 94 -15.82 0.43 1.24
C GLY A 94 -17.18 -0.26 1.15
N THR A 95 -17.48 -0.86 0.00
CA THR A 95 -18.68 -1.68 -0.20
C THR A 95 -18.73 -2.84 0.80
N CYS A 96 -17.62 -3.55 1.00
CA CYS A 96 -17.57 -4.66 1.94
C CYS A 96 -17.73 -4.21 3.40
N LEU A 97 -17.14 -3.08 3.80
CA LEU A 97 -17.34 -2.51 5.13
C LEU A 97 -18.82 -2.18 5.40
N ILE A 98 -19.51 -1.61 4.42
CA ILE A 98 -20.95 -1.32 4.53
C ILE A 98 -21.74 -2.62 4.73
N ILE A 99 -21.39 -3.68 4.02
CA ILE A 99 -22.02 -5.00 4.16
C ILE A 99 -21.78 -5.59 5.55
N LEU A 100 -20.55 -5.54 6.07
CA LEU A 100 -20.22 -6.03 7.41
C LEU A 100 -20.95 -5.31 8.55
N LYS A 101 -21.44 -4.09 8.29
CA LYS A 101 -22.24 -3.31 9.25
C LYS A 101 -23.73 -3.70 9.23
N LYS A 102 -24.20 -4.39 8.20
CA LYS A 102 -25.62 -4.81 8.13
C LYS A 102 -25.87 -6.00 9.08
N PRO A 103 -26.97 -5.96 9.87
CA PRO A 103 -27.33 -7.04 10.79
C PRO A 103 -27.73 -8.32 10.06
#